data_AF-A0A7V2NQZ2-F1
#
_entry.id   AF-A0A7V2NQZ2-F1
#
_cell.length_a   1.000
_cell.length_b   1.000
_cell.length_c   1.000
_cell.angle_alpha   90.00
_cell.angle_beta   90.00
_cell.angle_gamma   90.00
#
_symmetry.space_group_name_H-M   'P 1'
#
loop_
_entity.id
_entity.type
_entity.pdbx_description
1 polymer ?
#
loop_
_entity_poly.entity_id
_entity_poly.type
_entity_poly.pdbx_seq_one_letter_code
_entity_poly.pdbx_strand_id
1 'polypeptide(L)'
;MRTVLVSAEVSPFAKAGGLADVASALPRALNKLGVDVRVVMPKFRGVDAKTSLEEVARFPVTVGKGYEECTVYRGRLPASEVPVFFLGNDHYFDRAQIYGEGGGDYPDALERFVFLSRGALRLQEELDWQVDIIHVNDWHTSLIPTYLKAGLGPRNPRSVLTIHNLAYQGVFPLGQAGITGLSDELLEPFKHEGKLNLLRGGILQADLLTTVSPSYA
;
A
#
# COMPACT_ATOMS: atom_id res chain seq x y z
N MET A 1 -0.16 -14.00 -15.73
CA MET A 1 0.13 -13.64 -14.32
C MET A 1 -0.58 -12.34 -14.03
N ARG A 2 -1.30 -12.28 -12.91
CA ARG A 2 -2.08 -11.16 -12.41
C ARG A 2 -1.37 -10.56 -11.21
N THR A 3 -0.99 -9.28 -11.29
CA THR A 3 -0.15 -8.63 -10.28
C THR A 3 -0.76 -7.31 -9.86
N VAL A 4 -0.92 -7.08 -8.55
CA VAL A 4 -1.24 -5.75 -8.05
C VAL A 4 -0.01 -5.12 -7.41
N LEU A 5 0.36 -3.92 -7.85
CA LEU A 5 1.31 -3.09 -7.11
C LEU A 5 0.53 -2.21 -6.15
N VAL A 6 0.89 -2.26 -4.86
CA VAL A 6 0.36 -1.36 -3.84
C VAL A 6 1.48 -0.40 -3.44
N SER A 7 1.20 0.91 -3.50
CA SER A 7 2.19 1.95 -3.20
C SER A 7 1.55 3.18 -2.59
N ALA A 8 2.27 3.85 -1.68
CA ALA A 8 1.88 5.15 -1.17
C ALA A 8 2.09 6.26 -2.20
N GLU A 9 3.00 6.09 -3.16
CA GLU A 9 3.30 7.10 -4.18
C GLU A 9 3.25 6.49 -5.58
N VAL A 10 2.69 7.25 -6.53
CA VAL A 10 2.67 6.89 -7.95
C VAL A 10 2.67 8.18 -8.77
N SER A 11 3.65 8.34 -9.65
CA SER A 11 3.72 9.48 -10.57
C SER A 11 2.72 9.32 -11.72
N PRO A 12 1.98 10.38 -12.14
CA PRO A 12 2.07 11.77 -11.68
C PRO A 12 1.13 12.09 -10.50
N PHE A 13 0.37 11.13 -9.98
CA PHE A 13 -0.73 11.33 -9.05
C PHE A 13 -0.28 11.89 -7.70
N ALA A 14 0.70 11.26 -7.07
CA ALA A 14 1.30 11.71 -5.81
C ALA A 14 2.77 11.31 -5.78
N LYS A 15 3.65 12.26 -5.50
CA LYS A 15 5.11 12.08 -5.52
C LYS A 15 5.76 12.90 -4.41
N ALA A 16 6.57 12.24 -3.59
CA ALA A 16 7.49 12.82 -2.64
C ALA A 16 8.94 12.34 -2.91
N GLY A 17 9.14 11.13 -3.43
CA GLY A 17 10.45 10.55 -3.72
C GLY A 17 10.51 9.69 -4.98
N GLY A 18 11.57 8.89 -5.08
CA GLY A 18 11.82 8.01 -6.23
C GLY A 18 10.86 6.82 -6.34
N LEU A 19 10.23 6.42 -5.22
CA LEU A 19 9.18 5.39 -5.19
C LEU A 19 8.09 5.67 -6.24
N ALA A 20 7.63 6.92 -6.34
CA ALA A 20 6.58 7.32 -7.27
C ALA A 20 6.91 7.01 -8.74
N ASP A 21 8.19 7.16 -9.11
CA ASP A 21 8.64 6.95 -10.48
C ASP A 21 8.69 5.45 -10.79
N VAL A 22 9.18 4.63 -9.85
CA VAL A 22 9.21 3.17 -9.99
C VAL A 22 7.79 2.60 -10.04
N ALA A 23 6.92 3.02 -9.12
CA ALA A 23 5.52 2.59 -9.04
C ALA A 23 4.68 3.02 -10.27
N SER A 24 5.21 3.93 -11.09
CA SER A 24 4.61 4.32 -12.38
C SER A 24 5.25 3.57 -13.55
N ALA A 25 6.58 3.45 -13.59
CA ALA A 25 7.32 2.88 -14.70
C ALA A 25 7.25 1.34 -14.74
N LEU A 26 7.37 0.67 -13.59
CA LEU A 26 7.38 -0.78 -13.50
C LEU A 26 6.06 -1.40 -13.98
N PRO A 27 4.86 -0.95 -13.54
CA PRO A 27 3.60 -1.48 -14.08
C PRO A 27 3.49 -1.31 -15.59
N ARG A 28 3.91 -0.17 -16.15
CA ARG A 28 3.91 0.02 -17.61
C ARG A 28 4.81 -1.00 -18.32
N ALA A 29 5.99 -1.27 -17.77
CA ALA A 29 6.90 -2.26 -18.33
C ALA A 29 6.31 -3.68 -18.25
N LEU A 30 5.77 -4.06 -17.09
CA LEU A 30 5.11 -5.37 -16.89
C LEU A 30 3.93 -5.56 -17.84
N ASN A 31 3.11 -4.53 -18.03
CA ASN A 31 1.99 -4.59 -18.96
C ASN A 31 2.42 -4.80 -20.42
N LYS A 32 3.50 -4.13 -20.86
CA LYS A 32 4.10 -4.37 -22.19
C LYS A 32 4.64 -5.80 -22.37
N LEU A 33 4.97 -6.48 -21.27
CA LEU A 33 5.38 -7.88 -21.25
C LEU A 33 4.19 -8.85 -21.13
N GLY A 34 2.94 -8.36 -21.18
CA GLY A 34 1.73 -9.19 -21.13
C GLY A 34 1.27 -9.55 -19.72
N VAL A 35 1.81 -8.92 -18.66
CA VAL A 35 1.28 -9.07 -17.30
C VAL A 35 -0.01 -8.26 -17.16
N ASP A 36 -1.06 -8.90 -16.64
CA ASP A 36 -2.27 -8.20 -16.18
C ASP A 36 -1.92 -7.53 -14.85
N VAL A 37 -1.45 -6.29 -14.94
CA VAL A 37 -1.00 -5.51 -13.78
C VAL A 37 -1.98 -4.40 -13.46
N ARG A 38 -2.22 -4.21 -12.17
CA ARG A 38 -3.04 -3.12 -11.62
C ARG A 38 -2.24 -2.38 -10.56
N VAL A 39 -2.56 -1.10 -10.34
CA VAL A 39 -1.93 -0.30 -9.27
C VAL A 39 -3.00 0.11 -8.26
N VAL A 40 -2.68 0.04 -6.97
CA VAL A 40 -3.50 0.55 -5.88
C VAL A 40 -2.71 1.60 -5.10
N MET A 41 -3.31 2.75 -4.88
CA MET A 41 -2.72 3.83 -4.07
C MET A 41 -3.82 4.63 -3.34
N PRO A 42 -3.47 5.47 -2.36
CA PRO A 42 -4.43 6.41 -1.79
C PRO A 42 -4.91 7.47 -2.79
N LYS A 43 -6.16 7.91 -2.68
CA LYS A 43 -6.68 9.09 -3.39
C LYS A 43 -6.27 10.36 -2.65
N PHE A 44 -5.04 10.81 -2.84
CA PHE A 44 -4.60 12.09 -2.29
C PHE A 44 -5.34 13.28 -2.94
N ARG A 45 -5.34 14.42 -2.23
CA ARG A 45 -5.78 15.70 -2.77
C ARG A 45 -5.12 15.98 -4.13
N GLY A 46 -5.95 16.35 -5.11
CA GLY A 46 -5.49 16.76 -6.45
C GLY A 46 -5.32 15.63 -7.47
N VAL A 47 -5.61 14.37 -7.12
CA VAL A 47 -5.67 13.26 -8.11
C VAL A 47 -6.70 13.54 -9.20
N ASP A 48 -7.83 14.13 -8.85
CA ASP A 48 -8.95 14.42 -9.78
C ASP A 48 -8.56 15.39 -10.91
N ALA A 49 -7.52 16.21 -10.69
CA ALA A 49 -6.99 17.11 -11.70
C ALA A 49 -6.02 16.43 -12.69
N LYS A 50 -5.62 15.19 -12.42
CA LYS A 50 -4.55 14.47 -13.15
C LYS A 50 -5.07 13.28 -13.95
N THR A 51 -6.27 12.79 -13.66
CA THR A 51 -6.92 11.70 -14.39
C THR A 51 -8.42 11.73 -14.16
N SER A 52 -9.18 11.23 -15.14
CA SER A 52 -10.60 11.00 -14.96
C SER A 52 -10.81 9.83 -14.02
N LEU A 53 -11.71 10.01 -13.06
CA LEU A 53 -12.05 9.00 -12.07
C LEU A 53 -13.48 8.52 -12.24
N GLU A 54 -13.65 7.21 -12.10
CA GLU A 54 -14.94 6.53 -12.02
C GLU A 54 -15.05 5.88 -10.65
N GLU A 55 -16.09 6.19 -9.87
CA GLU A 55 -16.38 5.46 -8.64
C GLU A 55 -16.84 4.05 -9.00
N VAL A 56 -16.13 3.03 -8.52
CA VAL A 56 -16.36 1.63 -8.89
C VAL A 56 -16.78 0.74 -7.72
N ALA A 57 -16.52 1.17 -6.48
CA ALA A 57 -16.90 0.42 -5.29
C ALA A 57 -16.92 1.32 -4.05
N ARG A 58 -17.65 0.87 -3.02
CA ARG A 58 -17.60 1.45 -1.68
C ARG A 58 -17.72 0.34 -0.65
N PHE A 59 -16.79 0.29 0.32
CA PHE A 59 -16.79 -0.72 1.36
C PHE A 59 -16.13 -0.22 2.66
N PRO A 60 -16.49 -0.79 3.82
CA PRO A 60 -15.80 -0.50 5.07
C PRO A 60 -14.42 -1.17 5.10
N VAL A 61 -13.42 -0.47 5.65
CA VAL A 61 -12.07 -0.96 5.88
C VAL A 61 -11.80 -1.01 7.38
N THR A 62 -11.40 -2.17 7.90
CA THR A 62 -11.06 -2.31 9.32
C THR A 62 -9.78 -1.54 9.65
N VAL A 63 -9.85 -0.64 10.62
CA VAL A 63 -8.71 0.08 11.22
C VAL A 63 -8.82 -0.02 12.73
N GLY A 64 -7.84 -0.66 13.38
CA GLY A 64 -7.91 -1.00 14.80
C GLY A 64 -9.15 -1.84 15.14
N LYS A 65 -10.00 -1.31 16.03
CA LYS A 65 -11.26 -1.93 16.45
C LYS A 65 -12.49 -1.41 15.69
N GLY A 66 -12.30 -0.45 14.79
CA GLY A 66 -13.35 0.23 14.06
C GLY A 66 -13.31 -0.04 12.56
N TYR A 67 -14.14 0.69 11.83
CA TYR A 67 -14.21 0.66 10.38
C TYR A 67 -14.22 2.09 9.85
N GLU A 68 -13.49 2.29 8.76
CA GLU A 68 -13.44 3.53 7.99
C GLU A 68 -14.06 3.29 6.62
N GLU A 69 -14.92 4.19 6.15
CA GLU A 69 -15.49 4.08 4.81
C GLU A 69 -14.39 4.29 3.76
N CYS A 70 -14.36 3.42 2.75
CA CYS A 70 -13.51 3.55 1.59
C CYS A 70 -14.36 3.66 0.33
N THR A 71 -14.20 4.76 -0.39
CA THR A 71 -14.72 4.89 -1.76
C THR A 71 -13.59 4.62 -2.75
N VAL A 72 -13.80 3.70 -3.67
CA VAL A 72 -12.77 3.30 -4.64
C VAL A 72 -13.04 3.95 -5.98
N TYR A 73 -12.02 4.61 -6.50
CA TYR A 73 -12.06 5.22 -7.82
C TYR A 73 -11.11 4.49 -8.77
N ARG A 74 -11.56 4.27 -10.00
CA ARG A 74 -10.75 3.74 -11.08
C ARG A 74 -10.32 4.88 -12.00
N GLY A 75 -9.02 4.92 -12.28
CA GLY A 75 -8.41 5.71 -13.35
C GLY A 75 -7.38 4.88 -14.10
N ARG A 76 -6.42 5.54 -14.75
CA ARG A 76 -5.44 4.86 -15.61
C ARG A 76 -4.07 5.54 -15.53
N LEU A 77 -3.00 4.74 -15.53
CA LEU A 77 -1.64 5.27 -15.63
C LEU A 77 -1.44 5.96 -16.99
N PRO A 78 -0.88 7.18 -17.04
CA PRO A 78 -0.65 7.88 -18.29
C PRO A 78 0.20 7.05 -19.27
N ALA A 79 -0.14 7.16 -20.56
CA ALA A 79 0.53 6.46 -21.66
C ALA A 79 0.56 4.93 -21.51
N SER A 80 -0.47 4.34 -20.90
CA SER A 80 -0.63 2.89 -20.78
C SER A 80 -2.09 2.50 -20.53
N GLU A 81 -2.42 1.22 -20.69
CA GLU A 81 -3.74 0.67 -20.33
C GLU A 81 -3.83 0.19 -18.87
N VAL A 82 -2.77 0.41 -18.07
CA VAL A 82 -2.71 -0.09 -16.69
C VAL A 82 -3.74 0.64 -15.82
N PRO A 83 -4.74 -0.06 -15.26
CA PRO A 83 -5.72 0.54 -14.38
C PRO A 83 -5.07 0.91 -13.03
N VAL A 84 -5.53 2.03 -12.48
CA VAL A 84 -5.13 2.51 -11.16
C VAL A 84 -6.38 2.63 -10.31
N PHE A 85 -6.36 2.01 -9.14
CA PHE A 85 -7.42 2.11 -8.15
C PHE A 85 -6.95 3.02 -7.02
N PHE A 86 -7.73 4.07 -6.79
CA PHE A 86 -7.48 5.06 -5.76
C PHE A 86 -8.42 4.79 -4.59
N LEU A 87 -7.86 4.48 -3.43
CA LEU A 87 -8.61 4.29 -2.20
C LEU A 87 -8.87 5.65 -1.55
N GLY A 88 -10.12 6.09 -1.58
CA GLY A 88 -10.56 7.38 -1.07
C GLY A 88 -11.07 7.30 0.36
N ASN A 89 -10.57 8.22 1.18
CA ASN A 89 -11.07 8.58 2.50
C ASN A 89 -10.55 9.99 2.79
N ASP A 90 -11.44 10.99 2.79
CA ASP A 90 -11.05 12.40 2.88
C ASP A 90 -10.45 12.74 4.25
N HIS A 91 -10.84 12.01 5.31
CA HIS A 91 -10.22 12.14 6.61
C HIS A 91 -8.73 11.83 6.56
N TYR A 92 -8.29 10.81 5.82
CA TYR A 92 -6.89 10.42 5.72
C TYR A 92 -6.09 11.09 4.58
N PHE A 93 -6.72 11.38 3.44
CA PHE A 93 -5.99 11.70 2.21
C PHE A 93 -6.34 13.05 1.59
N ASP A 94 -7.39 13.74 2.04
CA ASP A 94 -7.62 15.13 1.69
C ASP A 94 -6.76 16.05 2.57
N ARG A 95 -5.46 16.06 2.27
CA ARG A 95 -4.41 16.80 2.98
C ARG A 95 -3.47 17.48 1.98
N ALA A 96 -2.76 18.51 2.44
CA ALA A 96 -1.84 19.25 1.57
C ALA A 96 -0.58 18.45 1.22
N GLN A 97 -0.08 17.62 2.15
CA GLN A 97 1.11 16.80 1.98
C GLN A 97 0.79 15.31 2.04
N ILE A 98 1.70 14.48 1.51
CA ILE A 98 1.53 13.01 1.49
C ILE A 98 1.78 12.43 2.88
N TYR A 99 2.89 12.78 3.52
CA TYR A 99 3.34 12.16 4.77
C TYR A 99 3.11 13.02 6.01
N GLY A 100 3.26 14.34 5.89
CA GLY A 100 3.04 15.27 7.00
C GLY A 100 3.54 16.68 6.69
N GLU A 101 3.49 17.54 7.70
CA GLU A 101 3.78 18.98 7.59
C GLU A 101 4.89 19.38 8.58
N GLY A 102 5.61 20.45 8.28
CA GLY A 102 6.63 20.99 9.19
C GLY A 102 7.80 20.05 9.49
N GLY A 103 8.04 19.04 8.65
CA GLY A 103 9.13 18.08 8.80
C GLY A 103 8.82 16.87 9.69
N GLY A 104 7.58 16.70 10.13
CA GLY A 104 7.10 15.50 10.84
C GLY A 104 5.99 14.79 10.07
N ASP A 105 5.81 13.50 10.36
CA ASP A 105 4.69 12.71 9.85
C ASP A 105 3.37 13.13 10.51
N TYR A 106 2.24 12.94 9.82
CA TYR A 106 0.94 13.11 10.43
C TYR A 106 0.75 12.12 11.60
N PRO A 107 0.10 12.53 12.72
CA PRO A 107 -0.07 11.68 13.89
C PRO A 107 -0.84 10.37 13.64
N ASP A 108 -1.68 10.36 12.61
CA ASP A 108 -2.50 9.24 12.16
C ASP A 108 -1.82 8.38 11.08
N ALA A 109 -0.52 8.56 10.82
CA ALA A 109 0.20 7.85 9.75
C ALA A 109 0.02 6.32 9.82
N LEU A 110 0.04 5.72 11.01
CA LEU A 110 -0.20 4.27 11.15
C LEU A 110 -1.59 3.87 10.66
N GLU A 111 -2.63 4.63 11.01
CA GLU A 111 -4.01 4.39 10.59
C GLU A 111 -4.16 4.49 9.07
N ARG A 112 -3.57 5.52 8.47
CA ARG A 112 -3.61 5.78 7.02
C ARG A 112 -3.05 4.62 6.21
N PHE A 113 -1.95 4.03 6.68
CA PHE A 113 -1.27 2.94 5.97
C PHE A 113 -1.80 1.54 6.33
N VAL A 114 -2.44 1.38 7.50
CA VAL A 114 -3.33 0.25 7.77
C VAL A 114 -4.53 0.29 6.82
N PHE A 115 -5.18 1.45 6.67
CA PHE A 115 -6.30 1.65 5.75
C PHE A 115 -5.91 1.30 4.31
N LEU A 116 -4.77 1.80 3.82
CA LEU A 116 -4.26 1.45 2.48
C LEU A 116 -4.05 -0.06 2.34
N SER A 117 -3.39 -0.69 3.31
CA SER A 117 -3.05 -2.12 3.25
C SER A 117 -4.31 -3.00 3.28
N ARG A 118 -5.25 -2.72 4.18
CA ARG A 118 -6.51 -3.46 4.36
C ARG A 118 -7.47 -3.21 3.19
N GLY A 119 -7.59 -1.96 2.75
CA GLY A 119 -8.42 -1.57 1.63
C GLY A 119 -7.93 -2.17 0.31
N ALA A 120 -6.61 -2.27 0.10
CA ALA A 120 -6.06 -2.92 -1.09
C ALA A 120 -6.40 -4.41 -1.16
N LEU A 121 -6.37 -5.12 -0.03
CA LEU A 121 -6.77 -6.52 0.06
C LEU A 121 -8.28 -6.69 -0.16
N ARG A 122 -9.09 -5.87 0.52
CA ARG A 122 -10.56 -5.88 0.37
C ARG A 122 -11.00 -5.58 -1.07
N LEU A 123 -10.31 -4.67 -1.74
CA LEU A 123 -10.56 -4.36 -3.15
C LEU A 123 -10.41 -5.60 -4.05
N GLN A 124 -9.46 -6.50 -3.77
CA GLN A 124 -9.28 -7.69 -4.61
C GLN A 124 -10.47 -8.64 -4.52
N GLU A 125 -11.08 -8.75 -3.34
CA GLU A 125 -12.32 -9.50 -3.13
C GLU A 125 -13.49 -8.84 -3.85
N GLU A 126 -13.60 -7.51 -3.76
CA GLU A 126 -14.69 -6.74 -4.37
C GLU A 126 -14.67 -6.80 -5.91
N LEU A 127 -13.47 -6.80 -6.51
CA LEU A 127 -13.32 -6.88 -7.97
C LEU A 127 -13.43 -8.31 -8.52
N ASP A 128 -13.60 -9.32 -7.66
CA ASP A 128 -13.53 -10.75 -7.99
C ASP A 128 -12.33 -11.09 -8.91
N TRP A 129 -11.19 -10.43 -8.65
CA TRP A 129 -9.99 -10.56 -9.46
C TRP A 129 -8.95 -11.37 -8.69
N GLN A 130 -8.81 -12.64 -9.06
CA GLN A 130 -7.85 -13.55 -8.44
C GLN A 130 -6.42 -13.11 -8.75
N VAL A 131 -5.82 -12.38 -7.82
CA VAL A 131 -4.44 -11.90 -7.94
C VAL A 131 -3.44 -13.03 -7.65
N ASP A 132 -2.40 -13.16 -8.48
CA ASP A 132 -1.34 -14.15 -8.27
C ASP A 132 -0.21 -13.56 -7.41
N ILE A 133 0.12 -12.28 -7.61
CA ILE A 133 1.19 -11.55 -6.90
C ILE A 133 0.69 -10.22 -6.34
N ILE A 134 0.93 -9.97 -5.05
CA ILE A 134 0.78 -8.65 -4.44
C ILE A 134 2.17 -8.07 -4.18
N HIS A 135 2.52 -7.05 -4.97
CA HIS A 135 3.79 -6.36 -4.89
C HIS A 135 3.66 -5.11 -4.03
N VAL A 136 4.25 -5.15 -2.85
CA VAL A 136 4.20 -4.13 -1.81
C VAL A 136 5.48 -3.30 -1.83
N ASN A 137 5.37 -2.01 -1.58
CA ASN A 137 6.46 -1.05 -1.67
C ASN A 137 6.63 -0.27 -0.37
N ASP A 138 7.83 -0.38 0.21
CA ASP A 138 8.23 0.24 1.47
C ASP A 138 7.30 -0.06 2.66
N TRP A 139 7.61 0.55 3.79
CA TRP A 139 6.94 0.35 5.07
C TRP A 139 5.43 0.60 5.03
N HIS A 140 4.96 1.48 4.15
CA HIS A 140 3.56 1.87 3.98
C HIS A 140 2.62 0.70 3.70
N THR A 141 3.13 -0.35 3.06
CA THR A 141 2.35 -1.50 2.59
C THR A 141 2.87 -2.82 3.16
N SER A 142 3.85 -2.77 4.07
CA SER A 142 4.53 -3.92 4.68
C SER A 142 3.66 -4.76 5.61
N LEU A 143 2.45 -4.32 5.95
CA LEU A 143 1.48 -5.12 6.71
C LEU A 143 0.80 -6.20 5.85
N ILE A 144 0.70 -5.97 4.53
CA ILE A 144 -0.01 -6.84 3.60
C ILE A 144 0.46 -8.31 3.66
N PRO A 145 1.77 -8.64 3.65
CA PRO A 145 2.22 -10.03 3.74
C PRO A 145 1.69 -10.75 4.99
N THR A 146 1.63 -10.06 6.12
CA THR A 146 1.12 -10.63 7.38
C THR A 146 -0.40 -10.80 7.33
N TYR A 147 -1.12 -9.83 6.77
CA TYR A 147 -2.56 -9.94 6.56
C TYR A 147 -2.93 -11.12 5.65
N LEU A 148 -2.15 -11.38 4.60
CA LEU A 148 -2.34 -12.56 3.75
C LEU A 148 -2.19 -13.87 4.53
N LYS A 149 -1.13 -14.00 5.34
CA LYS A 149 -0.91 -15.18 6.20
C LYS A 149 -2.00 -15.36 7.26
N ALA A 150 -2.57 -14.25 7.74
CA ALA A 150 -3.69 -14.24 8.66
C ALA A 150 -5.04 -14.59 8.00
N GLY A 151 -5.08 -14.80 6.68
CA GLY A 151 -6.31 -15.08 5.94
C GLY A 151 -7.23 -13.87 5.78
N LEU A 152 -6.68 -12.66 5.85
CA LEU A 152 -7.43 -11.40 5.83
C LEU A 152 -7.43 -10.73 4.44
N GLY A 153 -7.38 -11.52 3.38
CA GLY A 153 -7.37 -11.06 2.00
C GLY A 153 -7.61 -12.21 1.02
N PRO A 154 -7.32 -12.02 -0.28
CA PRO A 154 -7.54 -13.03 -1.29
C PRO A 154 -6.74 -14.30 -1.01
N ARG A 155 -7.27 -15.44 -1.45
CA ARG A 155 -6.64 -16.75 -1.21
C ARG A 155 -5.44 -16.97 -2.13
N ASN A 156 -4.33 -17.37 -1.54
CA ASN A 156 -3.11 -17.88 -2.21
C ASN A 156 -2.27 -16.92 -3.08
N PRO A 157 -2.31 -15.57 -2.99
CA PRO A 157 -1.30 -14.75 -3.66
C PRO A 157 0.06 -14.89 -2.96
N ARG A 158 1.14 -14.67 -3.73
CA ARG A 158 2.48 -14.44 -3.15
C ARG A 158 2.75 -12.97 -3.01
N SER A 159 3.49 -12.61 -1.96
CA SER A 159 3.87 -11.24 -1.66
C SER A 159 5.31 -10.95 -2.05
N VAL A 160 5.54 -9.83 -2.73
CA VAL A 160 6.89 -9.32 -3.04
C VAL A 160 7.04 -7.97 -2.39
N LEU A 161 8.02 -7.79 -1.51
CA LEU A 161 8.35 -6.49 -0.93
C LEU A 161 9.55 -5.87 -1.65
N THR A 162 9.40 -4.65 -2.15
CA THR A 162 10.53 -3.81 -2.60
C THR A 162 10.84 -2.74 -1.55
N ILE A 163 12.11 -2.69 -1.16
CA ILE A 163 12.66 -1.64 -0.28
C ILE A 163 13.32 -0.59 -1.18
N HIS A 164 12.78 0.64 -1.18
CA HIS A 164 13.33 1.77 -1.94
C HIS A 164 14.27 2.61 -1.07
N ASN A 165 14.00 2.69 0.23
CA ASN A 165 14.88 3.38 1.17
C ASN A 165 14.74 2.86 2.62
N LEU A 166 15.73 2.08 3.05
CA LEU A 166 15.86 1.50 4.40
C LEU A 166 15.97 2.55 5.52
N ALA A 167 16.23 3.82 5.21
CA ALA A 167 16.20 4.90 6.21
C ALA A 167 14.77 5.16 6.73
N TYR A 168 13.74 4.87 5.93
CA TYR A 168 12.34 5.05 6.30
C TYR A 168 11.67 3.70 6.58
N GLN A 169 11.45 3.40 7.86
CA GLN A 169 11.01 2.07 8.28
C GLN A 169 9.58 2.00 8.82
N GLY A 170 8.90 3.14 9.00
CA GLY A 170 7.58 3.20 9.64
C GLY A 170 7.67 2.72 11.08
N VAL A 171 8.34 3.49 11.94
CA VAL A 171 8.56 3.17 13.34
C VAL A 171 7.57 3.93 14.22
N PHE A 172 6.76 3.20 14.98
CA PHE A 172 5.69 3.73 15.82
C PHE A 172 5.84 3.30 17.28
N PRO A 173 5.25 4.03 18.24
CA PRO A 173 5.14 3.58 19.62
C PRO A 173 4.41 2.23 19.70
N LEU A 174 4.93 1.29 20.49
CA LEU A 174 4.34 -0.05 20.59
C LEU A 174 2.88 -0.03 21.10
N GLY A 175 2.51 0.96 21.93
CA GLY A 175 1.13 1.16 22.40
C GLY A 175 0.10 1.40 21.27
N GLN A 176 0.56 1.76 20.07
CA GLN A 176 -0.30 1.94 18.90
C GLN A 176 -0.52 0.64 18.10
N ALA A 177 0.13 -0.48 18.45
CA ALA A 177 0.07 -1.72 17.68
C ALA A 177 -1.36 -2.26 17.47
N GLY A 178 -2.28 -1.96 18.39
CA GLY A 178 -3.69 -2.32 18.26
C GLY A 178 -4.36 -1.74 17.01
N ILE A 179 -3.85 -0.64 16.44
CA ILE A 179 -4.35 -0.04 15.18
C ILE A 179 -4.19 -1.01 14.01
N THR A 180 -3.19 -1.88 14.03
CA THR A 180 -2.96 -2.87 12.96
C THR A 180 -4.03 -3.96 12.90
N GLY A 181 -4.79 -4.18 13.99
CA GLY A 181 -5.76 -5.27 14.10
C GLY A 181 -5.14 -6.67 14.10
N LEU A 182 -3.82 -6.80 14.23
CA LEU A 182 -3.12 -8.08 14.32
C LEU A 182 -3.18 -8.65 15.75
N SER A 183 -3.20 -9.98 15.87
CA SER A 183 -2.99 -10.66 17.15
C SER A 183 -1.55 -10.50 17.64
N ASP A 184 -1.31 -10.72 18.94
CA ASP A 184 0.04 -10.59 19.52
C ASP A 184 1.08 -11.50 18.85
N GLU A 185 0.67 -12.71 18.44
CA GLU A 185 1.52 -13.65 17.70
C GLU A 185 1.93 -13.09 16.33
N LEU A 186 0.97 -12.54 15.59
CA LEU A 186 1.22 -11.94 14.27
C LEU A 186 1.96 -10.60 14.35
N LEU A 187 1.91 -9.93 15.51
CA LEU A 187 2.64 -8.69 15.78
C LEU A 187 4.12 -8.90 16.10
N GLU A 188 4.53 -10.09 16.55
CA GLU A 188 5.90 -10.34 16.99
C GLU A 188 6.99 -9.99 15.95
N PRO A 189 6.81 -10.28 14.64
CA PRO A 189 7.74 -9.85 13.59
C PRO A 189 7.86 -8.32 13.45
N PHE A 190 6.93 -7.55 13.99
CA PHE A 190 6.94 -6.09 13.94
C PHE A 190 7.55 -5.46 15.19
N LYS A 191 7.67 -6.19 16.30
CA LYS A 191 8.25 -5.67 17.54
C LYS A 191 9.77 -5.64 17.46
N HIS A 192 10.36 -4.47 17.68
CA HIS A 192 11.81 -4.30 17.73
C HIS A 192 12.17 -3.14 18.66
N GLU A 193 13.10 -3.38 19.60
CA GLU A 193 13.59 -2.36 20.54
C GLU A 193 12.46 -1.59 21.27
N GLY A 194 11.40 -2.30 21.69
CA GLY A 194 10.25 -1.69 22.37
C GLY A 194 9.36 -0.82 21.49
N LYS A 195 9.52 -0.89 20.17
CA LYS A 195 8.74 -0.15 19.16
C LYS A 195 8.06 -1.10 18.18
N LEU A 196 7.07 -0.56 17.46
CA LEU A 196 6.48 -1.20 16.28
C LEU A 196 7.26 -0.74 15.04
N ASN A 197 7.77 -1.66 14.22
CA ASN A 197 8.52 -1.36 13.01
C ASN A 197 7.86 -2.09 11.82
N LEU A 198 7.17 -1.32 10.96
CA LEU A 198 6.39 -1.89 9.85
C LEU A 198 7.26 -2.52 8.78
N LEU A 199 8.39 -1.90 8.42
CA LEU A 199 9.29 -2.44 7.41
C LEU A 199 9.91 -3.76 7.87
N ARG A 200 10.35 -3.86 9.13
CA ARG A 200 10.90 -5.10 9.70
C ARG A 200 9.90 -6.25 9.57
N GLY A 201 8.65 -6.02 9.97
CA GLY A 201 7.63 -7.06 9.85
C GLY A 201 7.39 -7.45 8.40
N GLY A 202 7.35 -6.49 7.47
CA GLY A 202 7.28 -6.77 6.03
C GLY A 202 8.44 -7.65 5.53
N ILE A 203 9.67 -7.32 5.91
CA ILE A 203 10.89 -8.08 5.55
C ILE A 203 10.80 -9.52 6.03
N LEU A 204 10.36 -9.74 7.27
CA LEU A 204 10.26 -11.07 7.86
C LEU A 204 9.07 -11.88 7.33
N GLN A 205 8.11 -11.23 6.68
CA GLN A 205 6.83 -11.85 6.34
C GLN A 205 6.58 -12.00 4.83
N ALA A 206 7.23 -11.22 3.97
CA ALA A 206 7.09 -11.33 2.52
C ALA A 206 7.64 -12.68 1.98
N ASP A 207 7.07 -13.18 0.89
CA ASP A 207 7.56 -14.40 0.22
C ASP A 207 8.87 -14.13 -0.55
N LEU A 208 9.06 -12.90 -1.03
CA LEU A 208 10.27 -12.48 -1.73
C LEU A 208 10.60 -11.01 -1.44
N LEU A 209 11.89 -10.72 -1.33
CA LEU A 209 12.43 -9.39 -1.11
C LEU A 209 13.17 -8.91 -2.36
N THR A 210 13.03 -7.62 -2.67
CA THR A 210 13.77 -6.93 -3.73
C THR A 210 14.17 -5.54 -3.26
N THR A 211 15.08 -4.92 -4.00
CA THR A 211 15.41 -3.50 -3.86
C THR A 211 15.74 -2.91 -5.23
N VAL A 212 15.98 -1.61 -5.27
CA VAL A 212 16.08 -0.79 -6.48
C VAL A 212 17.46 -0.80 -7.14
N SER A 213 18.48 -1.39 -6.51
CA SER A 213 19.83 -1.52 -7.08
C SER A 213 20.57 -2.76 -6.58
N PRO A 214 21.33 -3.47 -7.44
CA PRO A 214 22.25 -4.52 -7.00
C PRO A 214 23.31 -4.06 -6.00
N SER A 215 23.74 -2.79 -6.07
CA SER A 215 24.71 -2.23 -5.11
C SER A 215 24.08 -1.89 -3.76
N TYR A 216 22.75 -1.93 -3.68
CA TYR A 216 21.97 -1.68 -2.47
C TYR A 216 21.46 -2.98 -1.83
N ALA A 217 21.29 -4.04 -2.64
CA ALA A 217 20.85 -5.37 -2.23
C ALA A 217 21.91 -6.09 -1.40
#